data_AF-A0A535LK25-F1
#
_entry.id   AF-A0A535LK25-F1
#
_cell.length_a   1.000
_cell.length_b   1.000
_cell.length_c   1.000
_cell.angle_alpha   90.00
_cell.angle_beta   90.00
_cell.angle_gamma   90.00
#
_symmetry.space_group_name_H-M   'P 1'
#
loop_
_entity.id
_entity.type
_entity.pdbx_description
1 polymer ?
#
loop_
_entity_poly.entity_id
_entity_poly.type
_entity_poly.pdbx_seq_one_letter_code
_entity_poly.pdbx_strand_id
1 'polypeptide(L)'
;MTKTSWVEICVSDLEQSITWFEHVLGFRVVARDADEYVELSRGETSIQLATDSAPYWAPERERLLPPGQRGSGVEIVLLVENIDTVYHQAQQARADIARELADYPWHMRQFWVRHPDGYLIRPAQKILSVNPATYRRQVAEAFQRDTPRITQELLAVKKTADSLAQQGDFLGAATIYETLVTEIFEQSHLYDDEEERYDDYYEEEGYYPEEEGLDKLVGECIEALGNCLADKRADRVAREKIIEVLFEIYQHDLHTYSSLGLDFYSSASDKLVRYTTPLERRTIAEWIRDVLTDEEEEIPASRRQAYGKFLLDLEKDTLDDEAYLRICRETGRTSDLVDRLLTLGRIDEAARETQRVDDLAFLGLVNLFIQHGQDA
;
A
#
# COMPACT_ATOMS: atom_id res chain seq x y z
N MET A 1 -0.19 -15.80 -1.93
CA MET A 1 -0.83 -15.66 -3.27
C MET A 1 -0.14 -14.47 -3.90
N THR A 2 0.37 -14.56 -5.13
CA THR A 2 0.90 -13.38 -5.83
C THR A 2 -0.22 -12.35 -5.96
N LYS A 3 0.06 -11.07 -5.68
CA LYS A 3 -0.93 -9.97 -5.58
C LYS A 3 -1.68 -9.68 -6.88
N THR A 4 -1.34 -10.33 -8.00
CA THR A 4 -1.98 -10.13 -9.29
C THR A 4 -3.21 -11.02 -9.41
N SER A 5 -4.39 -10.44 -9.18
CA SER A 5 -5.67 -11.08 -9.55
C SER A 5 -6.06 -10.62 -10.96
N TRP A 6 -6.35 -11.57 -11.84
CA TRP A 6 -6.85 -11.29 -13.19
C TRP A 6 -8.32 -11.68 -13.32
N VAL A 7 -9.00 -11.02 -14.25
CA VAL A 7 -10.36 -11.40 -14.67
C VAL A 7 -10.26 -11.97 -16.08
N GLU A 8 -10.67 -13.23 -16.25
CA GLU A 8 -10.91 -13.84 -17.55
C GLU A 8 -12.41 -13.79 -17.88
N ILE A 9 -12.75 -13.36 -19.09
CA ILE A 9 -14.12 -13.44 -19.63
C ILE A 9 -14.19 -14.32 -20.86
N CYS A 10 -15.27 -15.11 -20.93
CA CYS A 10 -15.54 -16.03 -22.03
C CYS A 10 -16.32 -15.32 -23.16
N VAL A 11 -15.71 -15.16 -24.32
CA VAL A 11 -16.25 -14.41 -25.46
C VAL A 11 -16.69 -15.33 -26.59
N SER A 12 -17.68 -14.92 -27.38
CA SER A 12 -18.17 -15.72 -28.52
C SER A 12 -17.36 -15.50 -29.79
N ASP A 13 -16.74 -14.32 -29.92
CA ASP A 13 -15.88 -13.95 -31.04
C ASP A 13 -14.66 -13.19 -30.48
N LEU A 14 -13.50 -13.83 -30.57
CA LEU A 14 -12.27 -13.31 -29.99
C LEU A 14 -11.81 -12.04 -30.71
N GLU A 15 -11.84 -12.01 -32.04
CA GLU A 15 -11.39 -10.87 -32.83
C GLU A 15 -12.32 -9.65 -32.67
N GLN A 16 -13.63 -9.90 -32.61
CA GLN A 16 -14.59 -8.84 -32.29
C GLN A 16 -14.33 -8.26 -30.89
N SER A 17 -14.02 -9.11 -29.92
CA SER A 17 -13.77 -8.70 -28.54
C SER A 17 -12.47 -7.90 -28.42
N ILE A 18 -11.38 -8.37 -29.04
CA ILE A 18 -10.11 -7.61 -29.12
C ILE A 18 -10.36 -6.23 -29.71
N THR A 19 -10.99 -6.18 -30.89
CA THR A 19 -11.28 -4.92 -31.58
C THR A 19 -12.13 -3.98 -30.70
N TRP A 20 -13.08 -4.53 -29.94
CA TRP A 20 -13.89 -3.75 -29.02
C TRP A 20 -13.04 -3.17 -27.88
N PHE A 21 -12.20 -3.97 -27.22
CA PHE A 21 -11.36 -3.48 -26.12
C PHE A 21 -10.33 -2.45 -26.59
N GLU A 22 -9.75 -2.63 -27.78
CA GLU A 22 -8.81 -1.68 -28.37
C GLU A 22 -9.50 -0.35 -28.72
N HIS A 23 -10.64 -0.38 -29.41
CA HIS A 23 -11.29 0.84 -29.89
C HIS A 23 -12.15 1.55 -28.85
N VAL A 24 -12.80 0.82 -27.95
CA VAL A 24 -13.71 1.39 -26.94
C VAL A 24 -12.93 1.80 -25.69
N LEU A 25 -11.98 0.96 -25.26
CA LEU A 25 -11.30 1.12 -23.98
C LEU A 25 -9.79 1.36 -24.11
N GLY A 26 -9.22 1.39 -25.32
CA GLY A 26 -7.81 1.70 -25.54
C GLY A 26 -6.82 0.66 -25.00
N PHE A 27 -7.28 -0.58 -24.79
CA PHE A 27 -6.42 -1.70 -24.41
C PHE A 27 -5.52 -2.10 -25.59
N ARG A 28 -4.50 -2.91 -25.30
CA ARG A 28 -3.61 -3.51 -26.30
C ARG A 28 -3.36 -4.97 -25.97
N VAL A 29 -3.22 -5.81 -26.99
CA VAL A 29 -2.80 -7.21 -26.83
C VAL A 29 -1.37 -7.25 -26.30
N VAL A 30 -1.18 -7.97 -25.18
CA VAL A 30 0.14 -8.21 -24.56
C VAL A 30 0.56 -9.67 -24.63
N ALA A 31 -0.39 -10.59 -24.65
CA ALA A 31 -0.13 -12.01 -24.89
C ALA A 31 -1.28 -12.64 -25.69
N ARG A 32 -0.96 -13.66 -26.47
CA ARG A 32 -1.94 -14.43 -27.26
C ARG A 32 -1.46 -15.86 -27.38
N ASP A 33 -2.36 -16.81 -27.12
CA ASP A 33 -2.14 -18.23 -27.38
C ASP A 33 -3.18 -18.74 -28.38
N ALA A 34 -2.68 -19.19 -29.53
CA ALA A 34 -3.48 -19.60 -30.68
C ALA A 34 -4.63 -18.61 -30.98
N ASP A 35 -5.79 -19.13 -31.36
CA ASP A 35 -7.06 -18.41 -31.46
C ASP A 35 -7.97 -18.69 -30.23
N GLU A 36 -7.38 -19.14 -29.12
CA GLU A 36 -8.11 -19.58 -27.94
C GLU A 36 -8.11 -18.56 -26.81
N TYR A 37 -6.99 -17.87 -26.62
CA TYR A 37 -6.75 -16.99 -25.47
C TYR A 37 -6.00 -15.72 -25.88
N VAL A 38 -6.41 -14.60 -25.28
CA VAL A 38 -5.72 -13.31 -25.42
C VAL A 38 -5.70 -12.59 -24.08
N GLU A 39 -4.55 -12.01 -23.75
CA GLU A 39 -4.41 -11.04 -22.67
C GLU A 39 -4.29 -9.63 -23.24
N LEU A 40 -5.10 -8.73 -22.69
CA LEU A 40 -5.14 -7.32 -23.03
C LEU A 40 -4.71 -6.51 -21.82
N SER A 41 -3.93 -5.45 -22.02
CA SER A 41 -3.59 -4.51 -20.95
C SER A 41 -3.70 -3.04 -21.36
N ARG A 42 -3.85 -2.19 -20.34
CA ARG A 42 -3.72 -0.74 -20.41
C ARG A 42 -3.13 -0.24 -19.09
N GLY A 43 -1.86 0.16 -19.11
CA GLY A 43 -1.11 0.46 -17.89
C GLY A 43 -0.99 -0.82 -17.03
N GLU A 44 -1.33 -0.71 -15.76
CA GLU A 44 -1.32 -1.84 -14.81
C GLU A 44 -2.62 -2.65 -14.82
N THR A 45 -3.65 -2.24 -15.57
CA THR A 45 -4.91 -2.98 -15.67
C THR A 45 -4.84 -4.00 -16.79
N SER A 46 -5.05 -5.28 -16.47
CA SER A 46 -5.17 -6.38 -17.44
C SER A 46 -6.54 -7.04 -17.43
N ILE A 47 -6.93 -7.59 -18.58
CA ILE A 47 -8.11 -8.44 -18.75
C ILE A 47 -7.78 -9.57 -19.70
N GLN A 48 -8.28 -10.76 -19.40
CA GLN A 48 -8.06 -11.95 -20.21
C GLN A 48 -9.35 -12.33 -20.94
N LEU A 49 -9.20 -12.75 -22.19
CA LEU A 49 -10.27 -13.19 -23.06
C LEU A 49 -10.02 -14.63 -23.45
N ALA A 50 -11.06 -15.45 -23.36
CA ALA A 50 -11.04 -16.82 -23.84
C ALA A 50 -12.24 -17.06 -24.76
N THR A 51 -12.03 -17.70 -25.90
CA THR A 51 -13.16 -18.12 -26.75
C THR A 51 -13.97 -19.23 -26.07
N ASP A 52 -15.29 -19.21 -26.24
CA ASP A 52 -16.14 -20.31 -25.76
C ASP A 52 -15.79 -21.66 -26.39
N SER A 53 -15.09 -21.69 -27.52
CA SER A 53 -14.60 -22.90 -28.18
C SER A 53 -13.33 -23.49 -27.54
N ALA A 54 -12.69 -22.77 -26.61
CA ALA A 54 -11.47 -23.20 -25.95
C ALA A 54 -11.72 -24.52 -25.20
N PRO A 55 -10.80 -25.52 -25.29
CA PRO A 55 -11.00 -26.83 -24.68
C PRO A 55 -11.26 -26.77 -23.18
N TYR A 56 -10.59 -25.87 -22.47
CA TYR A 56 -10.70 -25.74 -21.02
C TYR A 56 -12.02 -25.09 -20.57
N TRP A 57 -12.72 -24.37 -21.45
CA TRP A 57 -14.07 -23.83 -21.21
C TRP A 57 -15.18 -24.85 -21.42
N ALA A 58 -14.88 -26.05 -21.95
CA ALA A 58 -15.88 -27.06 -22.26
C ALA A 58 -16.84 -27.42 -21.09
N PRO A 59 -16.39 -27.54 -19.82
CA PRO A 59 -17.29 -27.85 -18.71
C PRO A 59 -18.33 -26.77 -18.40
N GLU A 60 -18.00 -25.49 -18.65
CA GLU A 60 -18.87 -24.35 -18.34
C GLU A 60 -19.67 -23.88 -19.56
N ARG A 61 -19.31 -24.29 -20.78
CA ARG A 61 -19.95 -23.89 -22.04
C ARG A 61 -21.47 -24.04 -22.05
N GLU A 62 -22.00 -25.13 -21.50
CA GLU A 62 -23.45 -25.39 -21.46
C GLU A 62 -24.19 -24.48 -20.47
N ARG A 63 -23.48 -23.84 -19.53
CA ARG A 63 -24.03 -22.89 -18.55
C ARG A 63 -23.93 -21.44 -19.03
N LEU A 64 -23.16 -21.17 -20.08
CA LEU A 64 -23.06 -19.83 -20.65
C LEU A 64 -24.41 -19.40 -21.21
N LEU A 65 -24.81 -18.19 -20.85
CA LEU A 65 -25.92 -17.53 -21.50
C LEU A 65 -25.55 -17.21 -22.97
N PRO A 66 -26.56 -17.03 -23.84
CA PRO A 66 -26.31 -16.62 -25.22
C PRO A 66 -25.45 -15.35 -25.31
N PRO A 67 -24.68 -15.16 -26.40
CA PRO A 67 -23.99 -13.90 -26.68
C PRO A 67 -24.92 -12.69 -26.52
N GLY A 68 -24.43 -11.65 -25.85
CA GLY A 68 -25.19 -10.46 -25.46
C GLY A 68 -25.82 -10.55 -24.07
N GLN A 69 -25.80 -11.72 -23.41
CA GLN A 69 -26.38 -11.94 -22.08
C GLN A 69 -25.41 -12.53 -21.06
N ARG A 70 -24.14 -12.74 -21.42
CA ARG A 70 -23.15 -13.43 -20.56
C ARG A 70 -22.79 -12.66 -19.29
N GLY A 71 -22.95 -11.34 -19.28
CA GLY A 71 -22.62 -10.47 -18.16
C GLY A 71 -23.68 -10.32 -17.07
N SER A 72 -24.78 -11.08 -17.11
CA SER A 72 -25.89 -10.89 -16.18
C SER A 72 -25.46 -11.13 -14.72
N GLY A 73 -25.58 -10.10 -13.88
CA GLY A 73 -25.24 -10.16 -12.44
C GLY A 73 -23.78 -9.85 -12.09
N VAL A 74 -22.93 -9.55 -13.08
CA VAL A 74 -21.51 -9.20 -12.86
C VAL A 74 -21.21 -7.83 -13.48
N GLU A 75 -20.40 -7.05 -12.77
CA GLU A 75 -19.82 -5.80 -13.27
C GLU A 75 -18.30 -5.84 -13.10
N ILE A 76 -17.57 -5.50 -14.16
CA ILE A 76 -16.11 -5.50 -14.17
C ILE A 76 -15.64 -4.06 -14.09
N VAL A 77 -14.96 -3.70 -13.00
CA VAL A 77 -14.48 -2.35 -12.73
C VAL A 77 -13.04 -2.23 -13.20
N LEU A 78 -12.75 -1.24 -14.05
CA LEU A 78 -11.42 -0.99 -14.58
C LEU A 78 -10.98 0.41 -14.16
N LEU A 79 -9.90 0.52 -13.38
CA LEU A 79 -9.34 1.82 -13.02
C LEU A 79 -8.58 2.40 -14.22
N VAL A 80 -8.88 3.64 -14.57
CA VAL A 80 -8.26 4.34 -15.71
C VAL A 80 -7.76 5.72 -15.29
N GLU A 81 -6.65 6.16 -15.87
CA GLU A 81 -6.04 7.46 -15.55
C GLU A 81 -6.83 8.67 -16.09
N ASN A 82 -7.41 8.53 -17.28
CA ASN A 82 -8.13 9.61 -17.97
C ASN A 82 -9.44 9.09 -18.56
N ILE A 83 -10.48 9.09 -17.74
CA ILE A 83 -11.78 8.54 -18.07
C ILE A 83 -12.51 9.34 -19.14
N ASP A 84 -12.33 10.66 -19.22
CA ASP A 84 -12.94 11.48 -20.28
C ASP A 84 -12.42 11.08 -21.67
N THR A 85 -11.13 10.72 -21.78
CA THR A 85 -10.57 10.17 -23.03
C THR A 85 -11.20 8.82 -23.37
N VAL A 86 -11.34 7.93 -22.38
CA VAL A 86 -11.98 6.62 -22.57
C VAL A 86 -13.45 6.79 -22.97
N TYR A 87 -14.13 7.76 -22.37
CA TYR A 87 -15.52 8.06 -22.67
C TYR A 87 -15.70 8.55 -24.11
N HIS A 88 -14.85 9.48 -24.54
CA HIS A 88 -14.86 9.94 -25.93
C HIS A 88 -14.52 8.83 -26.92
N GLN A 89 -13.59 7.93 -26.60
CA GLN A 89 -13.30 6.74 -27.41
C GLN A 89 -14.54 5.84 -27.54
N ALA A 90 -15.20 5.52 -26.43
CA ALA A 90 -16.42 4.73 -26.44
C ALA A 90 -17.55 5.37 -27.26
N GLN A 91 -17.71 6.69 -27.19
CA GLN A 91 -18.65 7.44 -28.02
C GLN A 91 -18.30 7.37 -29.51
N GLN A 92 -17.03 7.56 -29.86
CA GLN A 92 -16.55 7.50 -31.26
C GLN A 92 -16.71 6.10 -31.86
N ALA A 93 -16.46 5.07 -31.05
CA ALA A 93 -16.69 3.67 -31.41
C ALA A 93 -18.19 3.29 -31.46
N ARG A 94 -19.09 4.19 -31.06
CA ARG A 94 -20.55 3.96 -30.97
C ARG A 94 -20.89 2.75 -30.09
N ALA A 95 -20.16 2.59 -29.00
CA ALA A 95 -20.39 1.52 -28.05
C ALA A 95 -21.75 1.66 -27.34
N ASP A 96 -22.27 0.56 -26.78
CA ASP A 96 -23.47 0.56 -25.94
C ASP A 96 -23.14 1.14 -24.56
N ILE A 97 -23.25 2.47 -24.42
CA ILE A 97 -23.10 3.17 -23.14
C ILE A 97 -24.38 2.96 -22.32
N ALA A 98 -24.31 2.03 -21.37
CA ALA A 98 -25.43 1.65 -20.52
C ALA A 98 -25.76 2.73 -19.47
N ARG A 99 -24.75 3.49 -19.03
CA ARG A 99 -24.89 4.64 -18.13
C ARG A 99 -23.84 5.69 -18.48
N GLU A 100 -24.27 6.93 -18.63
CA GLU A 100 -23.42 8.07 -18.99
C GLU A 100 -22.36 8.37 -17.91
N LEU A 101 -21.28 9.03 -18.33
CA LEU A 101 -20.22 9.50 -17.44
C LEU A 101 -20.74 10.49 -16.40
N ALA A 102 -20.50 10.17 -15.12
CA ALA A 102 -20.90 11.02 -14.00
C ALA A 102 -19.92 10.90 -12.83
N ASP A 103 -19.95 11.92 -11.98
CA ASP A 103 -19.24 11.94 -10.69
C ASP A 103 -20.14 11.35 -9.61
N TYR A 104 -19.56 10.54 -8.74
CA TYR A 104 -20.25 9.85 -7.66
C TYR A 104 -19.71 10.28 -6.28
N PRO A 105 -20.55 10.25 -5.22
CA PRO A 105 -20.21 10.77 -3.88
C PRO A 105 -19.02 10.10 -3.16
N TRP A 106 -18.48 9.00 -3.68
CA TRP A 106 -17.36 8.24 -3.13
C TRP A 106 -16.06 8.48 -3.92
N HIS A 107 -15.84 9.73 -4.36
CA HIS A 107 -14.65 10.15 -5.10
C HIS A 107 -14.38 9.32 -6.37
N MET A 108 -15.41 8.99 -7.14
CA MET A 108 -15.26 8.25 -8.40
C MET A 108 -16.01 8.92 -9.54
N ARG A 109 -15.33 9.12 -10.66
CA ARG A 109 -15.92 9.46 -11.96
C ARG A 109 -15.95 8.19 -12.78
N GLN A 110 -17.12 7.81 -13.30
CA GLN A 110 -17.31 6.49 -13.89
C GLN A 110 -18.48 6.48 -14.88
N PHE A 111 -18.42 5.57 -15.86
CA PHE A 111 -19.50 5.26 -16.79
C PHE A 111 -19.59 3.75 -17.00
N TRP A 112 -20.68 3.27 -17.60
CA TRP A 112 -20.86 1.85 -17.87
C TRP A 112 -21.03 1.64 -19.35
N VAL A 113 -20.32 0.65 -19.89
CA VAL A 113 -20.36 0.28 -21.30
C VAL A 113 -20.49 -1.23 -21.43
N ARG A 114 -21.32 -1.69 -22.37
CA ARG A 114 -21.59 -3.09 -22.58
C ARG A 114 -20.69 -3.66 -23.69
N HIS A 115 -20.02 -4.75 -23.37
CA HIS A 115 -19.32 -5.60 -24.32
C HIS A 115 -20.33 -6.34 -25.22
N PRO A 116 -20.01 -6.70 -26.49
CA PRO A 116 -20.92 -7.42 -27.39
C PRO A 116 -21.50 -8.72 -26.80
N ASP A 117 -20.74 -9.45 -25.99
CA ASP A 117 -21.22 -10.64 -25.26
C ASP A 117 -22.12 -10.35 -24.05
N GLY A 118 -22.33 -9.08 -23.70
CA GLY A 118 -23.24 -8.65 -22.63
C GLY A 118 -22.56 -8.30 -21.31
N TYR A 119 -21.23 -8.46 -21.21
CA TYR A 119 -20.45 -8.05 -20.03
C TYR A 119 -20.58 -6.55 -19.79
N LEU A 120 -20.86 -6.18 -18.54
CA LEU A 120 -20.96 -4.80 -18.14
C LEU A 120 -19.61 -4.34 -17.60
N ILE A 121 -18.93 -3.48 -18.37
CA ILE A 121 -17.64 -2.92 -18.01
C ILE A 121 -17.85 -1.51 -17.44
N ARG A 122 -17.21 -1.22 -16.31
CA ARG A 122 -17.21 0.08 -15.65
C ARG A 122 -15.80 0.66 -15.60
N PRO A 123 -15.39 1.45 -16.59
CA PRO A 123 -14.24 2.32 -16.43
C PRO A 123 -14.51 3.33 -15.30
N ALA A 124 -13.55 3.47 -14.39
CA ALA A 124 -13.65 4.36 -13.23
C ALA A 124 -12.32 5.09 -13.00
N GLN A 125 -12.40 6.34 -12.57
CA GLN A 125 -11.26 7.16 -12.19
C GLN A 125 -11.53 7.78 -10.82
N LYS A 126 -10.54 7.73 -9.93
CA LYS A 126 -10.61 8.44 -8.65
C LYS A 126 -10.69 9.95 -8.91
N ILE A 127 -11.66 10.63 -8.31
CA ILE A 127 -11.77 12.09 -8.33
C ILE A 127 -10.88 12.63 -7.22
N LEU A 128 -9.71 13.12 -7.62
CA LEU A 128 -8.84 13.89 -6.76
C LEU A 128 -9.19 15.37 -6.92
N SER A 129 -9.39 16.07 -5.81
CA SER A 129 -9.50 17.53 -5.78
C SER A 129 -8.18 18.24 -6.08
N VAL A 130 -7.09 17.47 -6.08
CA VAL A 130 -5.70 17.91 -6.21
C VAL A 130 -5.05 17.17 -7.38
N ASN A 131 -4.06 17.80 -8.03
CA ASN A 131 -3.22 17.14 -9.02
C ASN A 131 -1.85 16.82 -8.41
N PRO A 132 -1.52 15.55 -8.11
CA PRO A 132 -0.25 15.15 -7.51
C PRO A 132 0.97 15.67 -8.29
N ALA A 133 0.91 15.66 -9.63
CA ALA A 133 2.01 16.10 -10.48
C ALA A 133 2.35 17.59 -10.32
N THR A 134 1.38 18.41 -9.91
CA THR A 134 1.63 19.82 -9.57
C THR A 134 2.47 19.92 -8.30
N TYR A 135 2.13 19.16 -7.26
CA TYR A 135 2.82 19.19 -5.98
C TYR A 135 4.20 18.54 -6.07
N ARG A 136 4.32 17.41 -6.78
CA ARG A 136 5.61 16.79 -7.10
C ARG A 136 6.58 17.78 -7.71
N ARG A 137 6.13 18.53 -8.72
CA ARG A 137 6.96 19.57 -9.34
C ARG A 137 7.35 20.67 -8.35
N GLN A 138 6.43 21.12 -7.51
CA GLN A 138 6.73 22.15 -6.49
C GLN A 138 7.75 21.65 -5.46
N VAL A 139 7.65 20.39 -5.02
CA VAL A 139 8.61 19.80 -4.08
C VAL A 139 9.98 19.66 -4.74
N ALA A 140 10.05 19.08 -5.94
CA ALA A 140 11.29 18.95 -6.69
C ALA A 140 11.95 20.31 -7.01
N GLU A 141 11.17 21.34 -7.34
CA GLU A 141 11.68 22.70 -7.52
C GLU A 141 12.27 23.30 -6.24
N ALA A 142 11.78 22.91 -5.06
CA ALA A 142 12.34 23.37 -3.78
C ALA A 142 13.74 22.78 -3.53
N PHE A 143 13.95 21.51 -3.86
CA PHE A 143 15.26 20.83 -3.73
C PHE A 143 16.29 21.31 -4.78
N GLN A 144 15.86 21.81 -5.94
CA GLN A 144 16.76 22.27 -7.00
C GLN A 144 17.33 23.69 -6.80
N ARG A 145 16.84 24.46 -5.82
CA ARG A 145 17.24 25.87 -5.66
C ARG A 145 18.51 25.99 -4.82
N ASP A 146 19.48 26.75 -5.33
CA ASP A 146 20.77 27.11 -4.69
C ASP A 146 20.65 27.93 -3.37
N THR A 147 19.47 28.00 -2.72
CA THR A 147 19.25 28.84 -1.52
C THR A 147 18.52 28.08 -0.40
N PRO A 148 19.00 28.11 0.86
CA PRO A 148 18.66 27.14 1.91
C PRO A 148 17.32 27.42 2.60
N ARG A 149 16.20 27.14 1.92
CA ARG A 149 14.84 27.30 2.48
C ARG A 149 13.87 26.21 2.05
N ILE A 150 14.36 24.99 1.79
CA ILE A 150 13.53 23.86 1.33
C ILE A 150 12.32 23.69 2.27
N THR A 151 12.57 23.57 3.58
CA THR A 151 11.52 23.44 4.59
C THR A 151 10.48 24.57 4.55
N GLN A 152 10.87 25.83 4.28
CA GLN A 152 9.92 26.95 4.21
C GLN A 152 8.99 26.85 2.99
N GLU A 153 9.52 26.43 1.84
CA GLU A 153 8.72 26.22 0.63
C GLU A 153 7.77 25.04 0.81
N LEU A 154 8.29 23.94 1.36
CA LEU A 154 7.52 22.73 1.62
C LEU A 154 6.43 22.94 2.69
N LEU A 155 6.64 23.83 3.67
CA LEU A 155 5.61 24.26 4.61
C LEU A 155 4.39 24.91 3.91
N ALA A 156 4.58 25.60 2.79
CA ALA A 156 3.47 26.17 2.02
C ALA A 156 2.65 25.07 1.33
N VAL A 157 3.31 24.02 0.82
CA VAL A 157 2.66 22.82 0.27
C VAL A 157 1.86 22.12 1.37
N LYS A 158 2.49 21.86 2.53
CA LYS A 158 1.81 21.26 3.68
C LYS A 158 0.61 22.07 4.14
N LYS A 159 0.70 23.40 4.20
CA LYS A 159 -0.43 24.27 4.59
C LYS A 159 -1.63 24.14 3.64
N THR A 160 -1.37 23.81 2.37
CA THR A 160 -2.43 23.52 1.40
C THR A 160 -3.14 22.21 1.76
N ALA A 161 -2.38 21.15 2.09
CA ALA A 161 -2.94 19.89 2.59
C ALA A 161 -3.73 20.07 3.90
N ASP A 162 -3.17 20.82 4.86
CA ASP A 162 -3.83 21.13 6.14
C ASP A 162 -5.17 21.85 5.91
N SER A 163 -5.24 22.74 4.93
CA SER A 163 -6.47 23.47 4.58
C SER A 163 -7.54 22.56 3.98
N LEU A 164 -7.14 21.59 3.15
CA LEU A 164 -8.05 20.57 2.60
C LEU A 164 -8.59 19.65 3.70
N ALA A 165 -7.73 19.18 4.59
CA ALA A 165 -8.13 18.38 5.75
C ALA A 165 -9.14 19.11 6.64
N GLN A 166 -8.93 20.41 6.90
CA GLN A 166 -9.89 21.23 7.66
C GLN A 166 -11.24 21.35 6.96
N GLN A 167 -11.25 21.42 5.63
CA GLN A 167 -12.46 21.47 4.80
C GLN A 167 -13.17 20.10 4.70
N GLY A 168 -12.54 19.03 5.18
CA GLY A 168 -13.06 17.65 5.12
C GLY A 168 -12.67 16.91 3.84
N ASP A 169 -11.79 17.46 3.02
CA ASP A 169 -11.25 16.80 1.84
C ASP A 169 -9.99 16.00 2.21
N PHE A 170 -10.23 14.88 2.89
CA PHE A 170 -9.17 14.03 3.41
C PHE A 170 -8.42 13.28 2.31
N LEU A 171 -9.09 12.92 1.22
CA LEU A 171 -8.44 12.26 0.08
C LEU A 171 -7.45 13.22 -0.57
N GLY A 172 -7.86 14.47 -0.85
CA GLY A 172 -6.96 15.48 -1.40
C GLY A 172 -5.81 15.83 -0.45
N ALA A 173 -6.08 15.95 0.85
CA ALA A 173 -5.04 16.19 1.85
C ALA A 173 -4.02 15.04 1.90
N ALA A 174 -4.47 13.79 1.99
CA ALA A 174 -3.63 12.60 2.02
C ALA A 174 -2.73 12.49 0.79
N THR A 175 -3.25 12.80 -0.40
CA THR A 175 -2.47 12.83 -1.65
C THR A 175 -1.36 13.88 -1.63
N ILE A 176 -1.58 15.07 -1.05
CA ILE A 176 -0.52 16.07 -0.92
C ILE A 176 0.50 15.63 0.13
N TYR A 177 0.07 15.11 1.30
CA TYR A 177 1.01 14.62 2.32
C TYR A 177 1.88 13.48 1.79
N GLU A 178 1.29 12.52 1.08
CA GLU A 178 2.02 11.45 0.38
C GLU A 178 3.06 12.04 -0.56
N THR A 179 2.63 12.88 -1.51
CA THR A 179 3.55 13.50 -2.48
C THR A 179 4.68 14.24 -1.77
N LEU A 180 4.38 14.93 -0.68
CA LEU A 180 5.38 15.66 0.09
C LEU A 180 6.39 14.73 0.75
N VAL A 181 5.92 13.67 1.42
CA VAL A 181 6.79 12.75 2.17
C VAL A 181 7.61 11.87 1.22
N THR A 182 7.00 11.31 0.18
CA THR A 182 7.70 10.49 -0.82
C THR A 182 8.82 11.27 -1.50
N GLU A 183 8.55 12.49 -1.95
CA GLU A 183 9.57 13.30 -2.64
C GLU A 183 10.67 13.79 -1.67
N ILE A 184 10.36 14.02 -0.39
CA ILE A 184 11.38 14.28 0.63
C ILE A 184 12.27 13.03 0.79
N PHE A 185 11.66 11.86 0.93
CA PHE A 185 12.40 10.60 1.08
C PHE A 185 13.30 10.29 -0.12
N GLU A 186 12.86 10.63 -1.34
CA GLU A 186 13.63 10.42 -2.57
C GLU A 186 14.76 11.43 -2.80
N GLN A 187 14.63 12.67 -2.32
CA GLN A 187 15.56 13.76 -2.68
C GLN A 187 16.44 14.26 -1.53
N SER A 188 16.07 13.96 -0.28
CA SER A 188 16.76 14.45 0.91
C SER A 188 17.88 13.53 1.35
N HIS A 189 18.91 14.11 1.96
CA HIS A 189 19.99 13.41 2.65
C HIS A 189 19.60 12.99 4.09
N LEU A 190 18.31 13.08 4.47
CA LEU A 190 17.78 12.49 5.72
C LEU A 190 18.06 10.98 5.83
N TYR A 191 18.33 10.34 4.69
CA TYR A 191 18.58 8.93 4.54
C TYR A 191 19.81 8.75 3.63
N ASP A 192 20.98 8.53 4.23
CA ASP A 192 22.20 8.21 3.50
C ASP A 192 22.23 6.69 3.26
N ASP A 193 22.43 6.27 2.00
CA ASP A 193 22.62 4.85 1.66
C ASP A 193 24.07 4.47 2.00
N GLU A 194 24.31 4.00 3.23
CA GLU A 194 25.66 3.65 3.71
C GLU A 194 26.33 2.52 2.89
N GLU A 195 25.60 1.82 2.00
CA GLU A 195 26.16 0.72 1.21
C GLU A 195 27.20 1.16 0.16
N GLU A 196 27.27 2.44 -0.23
CA GLU A 196 28.26 2.91 -1.24
C GLU A 196 29.56 3.50 -0.65
N ARG A 197 29.70 3.67 0.68
CA ARG A 197 30.89 4.31 1.28
C ARG A 197 31.72 3.39 2.18
N TYR A 198 32.19 2.28 1.60
CA TYR A 198 33.26 1.46 2.18
C TYR A 198 34.64 1.77 1.56
N ASP A 199 34.94 3.04 1.30
CA ASP A 199 36.33 3.48 1.09
C ASP A 199 36.82 4.21 2.35
N ASP A 200 37.71 3.49 3.05
CA ASP A 200 38.43 3.74 4.29
C ASP A 200 38.93 5.19 4.51
N TYR A 201 38.06 6.15 4.82
CA TYR A 201 38.35 7.39 5.53
C TYR A 201 37.10 7.87 6.29
N TYR A 202 37.26 8.33 7.52
CA TYR A 202 36.20 9.00 8.30
C TYR A 202 35.67 10.21 7.51
N GLU A 203 34.60 10.02 6.73
CA GLU A 203 33.86 11.13 6.14
C GLU A 203 32.95 11.72 7.22
N GLU A 204 33.10 13.03 7.45
CA GLU A 204 32.18 13.84 8.24
C GLU A 204 30.75 13.58 7.77
N GLU A 205 29.83 13.29 8.70
CA GLU A 205 28.38 13.34 8.47
C GLU A 205 28.06 14.62 7.68
N GLY A 206 27.52 14.48 6.48
CA GLY A 206 27.21 15.61 5.62
C GLY A 206 26.26 16.56 6.35
N TYR A 207 26.73 17.76 6.70
CA TYR A 207 25.87 18.78 7.29
C TYR A 207 25.16 19.55 6.17
N TYR A 208 23.86 19.31 6.00
CA TYR A 208 23.00 19.92 4.99
C TYR A 208 22.07 20.98 5.62
N PRO A 209 22.55 22.22 5.88
CA PRO A 209 21.75 23.28 6.50
C PRO A 209 20.49 23.65 5.70
N GLU A 210 20.48 23.42 4.40
CA GLU A 210 19.33 23.61 3.52
C GLU A 210 18.15 22.67 3.80
N GLU A 211 18.42 21.51 4.41
CA GLU A 211 17.44 20.47 4.77
C GLU A 211 17.01 20.54 6.24
N GLU A 212 17.50 21.54 6.99
CA GLU A 212 17.16 21.71 8.41
C GLU A 212 15.62 21.80 8.60
N GLY A 213 15.09 20.88 9.42
CA GLY A 213 13.67 20.80 9.76
C GLY A 213 12.79 19.99 8.82
N LEU A 214 13.35 19.33 7.79
CA LEU A 214 12.59 18.38 6.96
C LEU A 214 12.08 17.18 7.78
N ASP A 215 12.88 16.69 8.73
CA ASP A 215 12.51 15.65 9.69
C ASP A 215 11.23 16.02 10.46
N LYS A 216 11.21 17.24 11.00
CA LYS A 216 10.06 17.76 11.72
C LYS A 216 8.86 17.90 10.81
N LEU A 217 9.06 18.34 9.57
CA LEU A 217 8.00 18.49 8.58
C LEU A 217 7.34 17.14 8.25
N VAL A 218 8.13 16.09 8.05
CA VAL A 218 7.65 14.71 7.85
C VAL A 218 6.85 14.25 9.07
N GLY A 219 7.39 14.44 10.28
CA GLY A 219 6.68 14.12 11.52
C GLY A 219 5.32 14.83 11.64
N GLU A 220 5.26 16.12 11.29
CA GLU A 220 4.00 16.87 11.29
C GLU A 220 3.01 16.37 10.21
N CYS A 221 3.49 15.82 9.10
CA CYS A 221 2.63 15.18 8.08
C CYS A 221 2.05 13.86 8.58
N ILE A 222 2.85 13.03 9.27
CA ILE A 222 2.39 11.78 9.89
C ILE A 222 1.30 12.06 10.95
N GLU A 223 1.51 13.08 11.79
CA GLU A 223 0.50 13.51 12.76
C GLU A 223 -0.78 14.01 12.06
N ALA A 224 -0.66 14.77 10.99
CA ALA A 224 -1.81 15.25 10.21
C ALA A 224 -2.58 14.10 9.55
N LEU A 225 -1.90 13.11 8.97
CA LEU A 225 -2.49 11.89 8.43
C LEU A 225 -3.23 11.11 9.52
N GLY A 226 -2.62 10.92 10.69
CA GLY A 226 -3.26 10.30 11.85
C GLY A 226 -4.53 11.03 12.29
N ASN A 227 -4.51 12.36 12.31
CA ASN A 227 -5.69 13.18 12.62
C ASN A 227 -6.79 13.04 11.55
N CYS A 228 -6.42 12.96 10.27
CA CYS A 228 -7.38 12.68 9.19
C CYS A 228 -8.00 11.29 9.33
N LEU A 229 -7.20 10.28 9.67
CA LEU A 229 -7.68 8.91 9.91
C LEU A 229 -8.58 8.82 11.14
N ALA A 230 -8.37 9.65 12.14
CA ALA A 230 -9.22 9.72 13.34
C ALA A 230 -10.57 10.43 13.09
N ASP A 231 -10.67 11.26 12.04
CA ASP A 231 -11.88 12.04 11.77
C ASP A 231 -12.99 11.15 11.21
N LYS A 232 -14.17 11.22 11.83
CA LYS A 232 -15.35 10.43 11.45
C LYS A 232 -15.93 10.82 10.09
N ARG A 233 -15.55 11.98 9.55
CA ARG A 233 -15.93 12.45 8.23
C ARG A 233 -15.10 11.80 7.12
N ALA A 234 -13.96 11.16 7.44
CA ALA A 234 -13.16 10.44 6.46
C ALA A 234 -13.92 9.22 5.96
N ASP A 235 -14.19 9.19 4.65
CA ASP A 235 -14.87 8.08 4.01
C ASP A 235 -13.93 6.89 3.75
N ARG A 236 -14.47 5.79 3.23
CA ARG A 236 -13.69 4.57 2.99
C ARG A 236 -12.48 4.81 2.08
N VAL A 237 -12.63 5.63 1.03
CA VAL A 237 -11.59 5.84 0.02
C VAL A 237 -10.47 6.69 0.60
N ALA A 238 -10.81 7.76 1.34
CA ALA A 238 -9.82 8.57 2.03
C ALA A 238 -9.09 7.77 3.11
N ARG A 239 -9.80 6.96 3.90
CA ARG A 239 -9.19 6.11 4.93
C ARG A 239 -8.22 5.09 4.35
N GLU A 240 -8.63 4.39 3.29
CA GLU A 240 -7.78 3.45 2.55
C GLU A 240 -6.50 4.14 2.09
N LYS A 241 -6.61 5.33 1.49
CA LYS A 241 -5.44 6.10 1.06
C LYS A 241 -4.53 6.52 2.22
N ILE A 242 -5.08 7.00 3.33
CA ILE A 242 -4.28 7.40 4.50
C ILE A 242 -3.54 6.21 5.10
N ILE A 243 -4.18 5.04 5.15
CA ILE A 243 -3.59 3.80 5.65
C ILE A 243 -2.43 3.36 4.75
N GLU A 244 -2.62 3.37 3.43
CA GLU A 244 -1.57 3.08 2.45
C GLU A 244 -0.35 3.99 2.68
N VAL A 245 -0.56 5.31 2.75
CA VAL A 245 0.54 6.28 2.92
C VAL A 245 1.28 6.10 4.24
N LEU A 246 0.56 5.90 5.35
CA LEU A 246 1.20 5.66 6.65
C LEU A 246 1.99 4.33 6.65
N PHE A 247 1.48 3.31 5.96
CA PHE A 247 2.18 2.03 5.84
C PHE A 247 3.42 2.13 4.95
N GLU A 248 3.35 2.85 3.83
CA GLU A 248 4.50 3.15 2.97
C GLU A 248 5.58 3.93 3.74
N ILE A 249 5.19 4.93 4.55
CA ILE A 249 6.12 5.65 5.43
C ILE A 249 6.78 4.71 6.43
N TYR A 250 5.99 3.83 7.07
CA TYR A 250 6.50 2.82 7.98
C TYR A 250 7.54 1.93 7.31
N GLN A 251 7.24 1.45 6.09
CA GLN A 251 8.15 0.59 5.36
C GLN A 251 9.41 1.35 4.97
N HIS A 252 9.30 2.52 4.35
CA HIS A 252 10.45 3.28 3.87
C HIS A 252 11.42 3.63 5.00
N ASP A 253 10.92 4.17 6.12
CA ASP A 253 11.73 4.52 7.29
C ASP A 253 12.37 3.29 7.95
N LEU A 254 11.74 2.12 7.85
CA LEU A 254 12.32 0.86 8.33
C LEU A 254 13.37 0.28 7.38
N HIS A 255 13.28 0.56 6.08
CA HIS A 255 14.25 0.12 5.08
C HIS A 255 15.55 0.92 5.19
N THR A 256 15.45 2.22 5.39
CA THR A 256 16.63 3.06 5.35
C THR A 256 17.23 3.27 6.73
N TYR A 257 18.55 3.16 6.85
CA TYR A 257 19.23 3.50 8.08
C TYR A 257 19.26 5.04 8.20
N SER A 258 18.45 5.60 9.10
CA SER A 258 18.56 7.02 9.41
C SER A 258 19.76 7.24 10.34
N SER A 259 20.81 7.89 9.85
CA SER A 259 21.94 8.38 10.66
C SER A 259 21.48 9.29 11.81
N LEU A 260 20.32 9.93 11.66
CA LEU A 260 19.71 10.84 12.62
C LEU A 260 18.84 10.17 13.69
N GLY A 261 18.68 8.83 13.65
CA GLY A 261 17.86 8.10 14.62
C GLY A 261 16.38 8.49 14.59
N LEU A 262 15.86 8.81 13.39
CA LEU A 262 14.46 9.14 13.19
C LEU A 262 13.57 7.93 13.50
N ASP A 263 12.40 8.18 14.10
CA ASP A 263 11.47 7.14 14.59
C ASP A 263 10.09 7.31 13.93
N PHE A 264 10.08 7.55 12.61
CA PHE A 264 8.83 7.77 11.88
C PHE A 264 8.00 6.50 11.76
N TYR A 265 8.64 5.34 11.64
CA TYR A 265 7.96 4.04 11.62
C TYR A 265 7.16 3.82 12.91
N SER A 266 7.70 4.18 14.07
CA SER A 266 7.00 4.09 15.35
C SER A 266 5.80 5.04 15.40
N SER A 267 5.97 6.29 14.95
CA SER A 267 4.87 7.25 14.87
C SER A 267 3.75 6.79 13.92
N ALA A 268 4.12 6.33 12.71
CA ALA A 268 3.17 5.84 11.72
C ALA A 268 2.42 4.60 12.20
N SER A 269 3.12 3.63 12.78
CA SER A 269 2.50 2.43 13.35
C SER A 269 1.58 2.75 14.53
N ASP A 270 1.93 3.70 15.42
CA ASP A 270 1.02 4.19 16.47
C ASP A 270 -0.29 4.72 15.89
N LYS A 271 -0.24 5.56 14.85
CA LYS A 271 -1.46 6.10 14.21
C LYS A 271 -2.29 4.99 13.59
N LEU A 272 -1.65 4.04 12.92
CA LEU A 272 -2.32 2.90 12.32
C LEU A 272 -2.99 2.04 13.39
N VAL A 273 -2.30 1.63 14.46
CA VAL A 273 -2.91 0.84 15.54
C VAL A 273 -4.08 1.58 16.19
N ARG A 274 -3.92 2.88 16.44
CA ARG A 274 -4.88 3.69 17.21
C ARG A 274 -6.15 4.06 16.45
N TYR A 275 -6.05 4.39 15.17
CA TYR A 275 -7.16 5.01 14.42
C TYR A 275 -7.78 4.13 13.33
N THR A 276 -7.27 2.92 13.14
CA THR A 276 -7.89 1.92 12.25
C THR A 276 -8.97 1.11 12.96
N THR A 277 -9.92 0.63 12.17
CA THR A 277 -10.95 -0.33 12.59
C THR A 277 -10.36 -1.75 12.66
N PRO A 278 -11.03 -2.71 13.33
CA PRO A 278 -10.57 -4.10 13.36
C PRO A 278 -10.42 -4.75 11.98
N LEU A 279 -11.23 -4.35 10.99
CA LEU A 279 -11.11 -4.88 9.62
C LEU A 279 -9.87 -4.31 8.93
N GLU A 280 -9.65 -3.00 9.03
CA GLU A 280 -8.46 -2.35 8.48
C GLU A 280 -7.17 -2.87 9.14
N ARG A 281 -7.17 -3.12 10.46
CA ARG A 281 -6.01 -3.75 11.14
C ARG A 281 -5.66 -5.12 10.59
N ARG A 282 -6.68 -5.94 10.26
CA ARG A 282 -6.44 -7.25 9.65
C ARG A 282 -5.81 -7.11 8.27
N THR A 283 -6.27 -6.17 7.46
CA THR A 283 -5.68 -5.88 6.15
C THR A 283 -4.21 -5.47 6.27
N ILE A 284 -3.87 -4.57 7.22
CA ILE A 284 -2.47 -4.18 7.46
C ILE A 284 -1.64 -5.38 7.94
N ALA A 285 -2.20 -6.21 8.83
CA ALA A 285 -1.52 -7.41 9.31
C ALA A 285 -1.27 -8.43 8.18
N GLU A 286 -2.18 -8.55 7.21
CA GLU A 286 -1.97 -9.34 5.99
C GLU A 286 -0.82 -8.78 5.15
N TRP A 287 -0.75 -7.47 4.95
CA TRP A 287 0.39 -6.85 4.24
C TRP A 287 1.73 -7.12 4.92
N ILE A 288 1.79 -7.03 6.25
CA ILE A 288 3.03 -7.34 6.98
C ILE A 288 3.40 -8.82 6.83
N ARG A 289 2.42 -9.73 6.87
CA ARG A 289 2.68 -11.16 6.66
C ARG A 289 3.20 -11.42 5.25
N ASP A 290 2.60 -10.80 4.23
CA ASP A 290 3.07 -10.90 2.85
C ASP A 290 4.54 -10.51 2.76
N VAL A 291 4.93 -9.36 3.35
CA VAL A 291 6.33 -8.92 3.42
C VAL A 291 7.20 -9.96 4.13
N LEU A 292 6.81 -10.43 5.32
CA LEU A 292 7.60 -11.39 6.10
C LEU A 292 7.80 -12.75 5.43
N THR A 293 6.89 -13.13 4.52
CA THR A 293 6.94 -14.39 3.77
C THR A 293 7.53 -14.26 2.39
N ASP A 294 7.94 -13.06 1.98
CA ASP A 294 8.58 -12.85 0.69
C ASP A 294 9.94 -13.56 0.67
N GLU A 295 10.08 -14.56 -0.20
CA GLU A 295 11.31 -15.33 -0.36
C GLU A 295 12.32 -14.63 -1.26
N GLU A 296 11.90 -13.58 -1.99
CA GLU A 296 12.77 -12.83 -2.90
C GLU A 296 13.68 -11.83 -2.17
N GLU A 297 13.32 -11.39 -0.96
CA GLU A 297 14.06 -10.39 -0.18
C GLU A 297 14.48 -10.91 1.20
N GLU A 298 15.79 -10.91 1.49
CA GLU A 298 16.28 -11.25 2.82
C GLU A 298 16.04 -10.10 3.80
N ILE A 299 15.04 -10.23 4.67
CA ILE A 299 14.72 -9.20 5.67
C ILE A 299 15.72 -9.26 6.84
N PRO A 300 16.43 -8.15 7.17
CA PRO A 300 17.30 -8.06 8.34
C PRO A 300 16.56 -8.36 9.64
N ALA A 301 17.27 -8.93 10.63
CA ALA A 301 16.67 -9.34 11.90
C ALA A 301 15.95 -8.19 12.64
N SER A 302 16.53 -6.99 12.63
CA SER A 302 15.93 -5.79 13.25
C SER A 302 14.60 -5.40 12.60
N ARG A 303 14.54 -5.37 11.26
CA ARG A 303 13.30 -5.09 10.51
C ARG A 303 12.25 -6.16 10.77
N ARG A 304 12.65 -7.44 10.76
CA ARG A 304 11.76 -8.57 11.06
C ARG A 304 11.16 -8.43 12.48
N GLN A 305 11.96 -8.03 13.47
CA GLN A 305 11.48 -7.76 14.82
C GLN A 305 10.51 -6.57 14.87
N ALA A 306 10.75 -5.50 14.11
CA ALA A 306 9.85 -4.34 14.04
C ALA A 306 8.48 -4.71 13.45
N TYR A 307 8.45 -5.46 12.34
CA TYR A 307 7.22 -6.01 11.78
C TYR A 307 6.48 -6.90 12.77
N GLY A 308 7.23 -7.76 13.50
CA GLY A 308 6.66 -8.57 14.58
C GLY A 308 5.99 -7.75 15.68
N LYS A 309 6.61 -6.64 16.10
CA LYS A 309 5.99 -5.74 17.10
C LYS A 309 4.68 -5.20 16.58
N PHE A 310 4.70 -4.71 15.34
CA PHE A 310 3.56 -4.08 14.73
C PHE A 310 2.40 -5.06 14.55
N LEU A 311 2.67 -6.31 14.13
CA LEU A 311 1.67 -7.38 14.10
C LEU A 311 1.02 -7.62 15.46
N LEU A 312 1.82 -7.73 16.52
CA LEU A 312 1.31 -7.94 17.88
C LEU A 312 0.41 -6.78 18.33
N ASP A 313 0.80 -5.54 18.01
CA ASP A 313 0.03 -4.35 18.37
C ASP A 313 -1.28 -4.25 17.56
N LEU A 314 -1.28 -4.62 16.27
CA LEU A 314 -2.48 -4.65 15.41
C LEU A 314 -3.51 -5.68 15.86
N GLU A 315 -3.05 -6.87 16.27
CA GLU A 315 -3.90 -8.01 16.57
C GLU A 315 -4.15 -8.23 18.06
N LYS A 316 -3.64 -7.34 18.91
CA LYS A 316 -3.67 -7.42 20.38
C LYS A 316 -5.02 -7.84 20.98
N ASP A 317 -6.13 -7.36 20.41
CA ASP A 317 -7.48 -7.63 20.92
C ASP A 317 -8.04 -9.01 20.51
N THR A 318 -7.42 -9.66 19.52
CA THR A 318 -7.89 -10.91 18.90
C THR A 318 -6.91 -12.07 19.01
N LEU A 319 -5.67 -11.79 19.39
CA LEU A 319 -4.59 -12.77 19.41
C LEU A 319 -4.70 -13.69 20.64
N ASP A 320 -4.72 -15.00 20.39
CA ASP A 320 -4.54 -15.98 21.46
C ASP A 320 -3.06 -16.16 21.83
N ASP A 321 -2.81 -16.81 22.96
CA ASP A 321 -1.45 -17.00 23.47
C ASP A 321 -0.55 -17.79 22.52
N GLU A 322 -1.06 -18.82 21.85
CA GLU A 322 -0.25 -19.64 20.94
C GLU A 322 0.11 -18.88 19.67
N ALA A 323 -0.80 -18.07 19.15
CA ALA A 323 -0.54 -17.17 18.03
C ALA A 323 0.45 -16.07 18.43
N TYR A 324 0.35 -15.50 19.63
CA TYR A 324 1.33 -14.56 20.19
C TYR A 324 2.74 -15.17 20.20
N LEU A 325 2.88 -16.34 20.84
CA LEU A 325 4.16 -17.02 20.95
C LEU A 325 4.73 -17.40 19.57
N ARG A 326 3.88 -17.80 18.63
CA ARG A 326 4.29 -18.10 17.25
C ARG A 326 4.85 -16.85 16.55
N ILE A 327 4.14 -15.73 16.59
CA ILE A 327 4.62 -14.46 16.00
C ILE A 327 5.96 -14.07 16.60
N CYS A 328 6.12 -14.13 17.93
CA CYS A 328 7.38 -13.76 18.56
C CYS A 328 8.55 -14.66 18.12
N ARG A 329 8.33 -15.97 17.94
CA ARG A 329 9.36 -16.89 17.43
C ARG A 329 9.72 -16.60 15.99
N GLU A 330 8.72 -16.49 15.11
CA GLU A 330 8.91 -16.26 13.68
C GLU A 330 9.60 -14.91 13.41
N THR A 331 9.36 -13.92 14.26
CA THR A 331 9.90 -12.56 14.10
C THR A 331 11.10 -12.24 14.98
N GLY A 332 11.61 -13.20 15.74
CA GLY A 332 12.80 -13.04 16.59
C GLY A 332 12.60 -12.12 17.80
N ARG A 333 11.36 -11.94 18.27
CA ARG A 333 11.03 -11.10 19.45
C ARG A 333 11.16 -11.87 20.75
N THR A 334 12.39 -12.27 21.08
CA THR A 334 12.67 -13.16 22.22
C THR A 334 12.26 -12.58 23.57
N SER A 335 12.43 -11.28 23.80
CA SER A 335 12.02 -10.64 25.07
C SER A 335 10.51 -10.74 25.29
N ASP A 336 9.71 -10.42 24.27
CA ASP A 336 8.25 -10.54 24.32
C ASP A 336 7.81 -12.01 24.45
N LEU A 337 8.50 -12.94 23.76
CA LEU A 337 8.26 -14.38 23.86
C LEU A 337 8.46 -14.87 25.31
N VAL A 338 9.59 -14.54 25.91
CA VAL A 338 9.96 -14.96 27.26
C VAL A 338 9.02 -14.36 28.29
N ASP A 339 8.73 -13.06 28.20
CA ASP A 339 7.78 -12.39 29.10
C ASP A 339 6.38 -13.04 29.06
N ARG A 340 5.89 -13.36 27.86
CA ARG A 340 4.59 -14.04 27.72
C ARG A 340 4.64 -15.47 28.25
N LEU A 341 5.69 -16.26 27.97
CA LEU A 341 5.84 -17.61 28.50
C LEU A 341 5.87 -17.63 30.04
N LEU A 342 6.58 -16.69 30.66
CA LEU A 342 6.62 -16.54 32.10
C LEU A 342 5.25 -16.17 32.69
N THR A 343 4.55 -15.22 32.04
CA THR A 343 3.17 -14.85 32.40
C THR A 343 2.22 -16.06 32.36
N LEU A 344 2.42 -16.98 31.42
CA LEU A 344 1.65 -18.22 31.27
C LEU A 344 2.12 -19.36 32.18
N GLY A 345 3.18 -19.16 32.96
CA GLY A 345 3.78 -20.19 33.82
C GLY A 345 4.57 -21.27 33.08
N ARG A 346 4.92 -21.05 31.80
CA ARG A 346 5.68 -21.99 30.96
C ARG A 346 7.20 -21.79 31.14
N ILE A 347 7.67 -21.90 32.38
CA ILE A 347 9.03 -21.55 32.80
C ILE A 347 10.10 -22.36 32.04
N ASP A 348 9.93 -23.68 31.94
CA ASP A 348 10.89 -24.55 31.23
C ASP A 348 11.05 -24.18 29.76
N GLU A 349 9.99 -23.68 29.14
CA GLU A 349 10.00 -23.25 27.76
C GLU A 349 10.67 -21.89 27.62
N ALA A 350 10.37 -20.95 28.50
CA ALA A 350 11.06 -19.66 28.56
C ALA A 350 12.58 -19.86 28.69
N ALA A 351 13.02 -20.76 29.58
CA ALA A 351 14.44 -21.04 29.80
C ALA A 351 15.12 -21.61 28.55
N ARG A 352 14.42 -22.48 27.78
CA ARG A 352 14.94 -23.02 26.51
C ARG A 352 15.11 -21.95 25.44
N GLU A 353 14.20 -20.99 25.36
CA GLU A 353 14.30 -19.89 24.38
C GLU A 353 15.44 -18.92 24.76
N THR A 354 15.68 -18.70 26.05
CA THR A 354 16.80 -17.88 26.55
C THR A 354 18.17 -18.51 26.29
N GLN A 355 18.30 -19.84 26.25
CA GLN A 355 19.57 -20.52 25.93
C GLN A 355 20.03 -20.35 24.48
N ARG A 356 19.17 -19.82 23.60
CA ARG A 356 19.42 -19.67 22.16
C ARG A 356 19.87 -18.28 21.74
N VAL A 357 19.96 -17.33 22.68
CA VAL A 357 20.39 -15.95 22.39
C VAL A 357 21.87 -15.75 22.73
N ASP A 358 22.45 -14.67 22.19
CA ASP A 358 23.81 -14.25 22.55
C ASP A 358 23.90 -13.73 24.00
N ASP A 359 25.14 -13.64 24.51
CA ASP A 359 25.44 -13.24 25.89
C ASP A 359 24.94 -11.82 26.24
N LEU A 360 24.78 -10.94 25.24
CA LEU A 360 24.37 -9.55 25.44
C LEU A 360 22.84 -9.45 25.62
N ALA A 361 22.09 -10.18 24.80
CA ALA A 361 20.64 -10.34 24.92
C ALA A 361 20.26 -11.13 26.20
N PHE A 362 21.11 -12.06 26.65
CA PHE A 362 20.88 -12.87 27.84
C PHE A 362 20.66 -12.02 29.12
N LEU A 363 21.45 -10.97 29.33
CA LEU A 363 21.33 -10.09 30.51
C LEU A 363 19.97 -9.40 30.60
N GLY A 364 19.40 -8.99 29.47
CA GLY A 364 18.06 -8.41 29.40
C GLY A 364 16.98 -9.42 29.79
N LEU A 365 17.12 -10.67 29.36
CA LEU A 365 16.17 -11.74 29.64
C LEU A 365 16.19 -12.20 31.10
N VAL A 366 17.37 -12.25 31.75
CA VAL A 366 17.49 -12.60 33.18
C VAL A 366 16.65 -11.65 34.06
N ASN A 367 16.62 -10.36 33.73
CA ASN A 367 15.79 -9.40 34.46
C ASN A 367 14.28 -9.72 34.36
N LEU A 368 13.82 -10.29 33.25
CA LEU A 368 12.42 -10.72 33.11
C LEU A 368 12.10 -11.88 34.05
N PHE A 369 12.98 -12.88 34.17
CA PHE A 369 12.81 -13.99 35.12
C PHE A 369 12.68 -13.48 36.56
N ILE A 370 13.54 -12.55 36.96
CA ILE A 370 13.48 -11.92 38.29
C ILE A 370 12.16 -11.16 38.51
N GLN A 371 11.70 -10.40 37.51
CA GLN A 371 10.43 -9.65 37.58
C GLN A 371 9.22 -10.59 37.75
N HIS A 372 9.26 -11.78 37.15
CA HIS A 372 8.27 -12.84 37.32
C HIS A 372 8.52 -13.74 38.54
N GLY A 373 9.44 -13.35 39.43
CA GLY A 373 9.72 -14.04 40.69
C GLY A 373 10.44 -15.39 40.54
N GLN A 374 11.13 -15.60 39.43
CA GLN A 374 11.99 -16.77 39.21
C GLN A 374 13.44 -16.46 39.63
N ASP A 375 14.15 -17.49 40.08
CA ASP A 375 15.59 -17.38 40.36
C ASP A 375 16.37 -17.28 39.03
N ALA A 376 17.37 -16.41 39.02
CA ALA A 376 18.20 -16.07 37.85
C ALA A 376 19.11 -17.20 37.37
#